data_AF-A0A540R8Z5-F1
#
_entry.id   AF-A0A540R8Z5-F1
#
_cell.length_a   1.000
_cell.length_b   1.000
_cell.length_c   1.000
_cell.angle_alpha   90.00
_cell.angle_beta   90.00
_cell.angle_gamma   90.00
#
_symmetry.space_group_name_H-M   'P 1'
#
loop_
_entity.id
_entity.type
_entity.pdbx_description
1 polymer ?
#
loop_
_entity_poly.entity_id
_entity_poly.type
_entity_poly.pdbx_seq_one_letter_code
_entity_poly.pdbx_strand_id
1 'polypeptide(L)'
;MYAPIPGFTHLRVYVPPDPVHYNRAAPPDEDRTRRRTLELVHIVLEAAAGLRPLTHLNNDRFSAAVMLHIRAWSRGRSQRAIGCQLLSLHCQPSGEYFGSASMGGNRHAFTGRYDGEALTSFRLI
;
A
#
# COMPACT_ATOMS: atom_id res chain seq x y z
N MET A 1 -26.40 1.80 23.53
CA MET A 1 -25.91 2.85 24.47
C MET A 1 -25.60 4.10 23.66
N TYR A 2 -25.78 5.32 24.19
CA TYR A 2 -25.41 6.54 23.47
C TYR A 2 -24.08 7.09 24.01
N ALA A 3 -23.12 7.38 23.13
CA ALA A 3 -21.84 7.97 23.47
C ALA A 3 -21.77 9.43 22.98
N PRO A 4 -21.16 10.36 23.76
CA PRO A 4 -20.98 11.75 23.32
C PRO A 4 -19.97 11.84 22.17
N ILE A 5 -20.18 12.77 21.24
CA ILE A 5 -19.21 13.08 20.18
C ILE A 5 -18.30 14.21 20.67
N PRO A 6 -16.97 14.01 20.75
CA PRO A 6 -16.04 15.07 21.17
C PRO A 6 -16.21 16.33 20.31
N GLY A 7 -16.32 17.49 20.96
CA GLY A 7 -16.53 18.78 20.29
C GLY A 7 -17.99 19.14 19.96
N PHE A 8 -18.95 18.27 20.25
CA PHE A 8 -20.38 18.54 20.03
C PHE A 8 -21.20 18.27 21.29
N THR A 9 -21.68 19.34 21.94
CA THR A 9 -22.41 19.26 23.22
C THR A 9 -23.79 18.61 23.10
N HIS A 10 -24.43 18.69 21.93
CA HIS A 10 -25.81 18.23 21.73
C HIS A 10 -25.93 16.95 20.89
N LEU A 11 -24.82 16.41 20.38
CA LEU A 11 -24.84 15.21 19.54
C LEU A 11 -24.36 13.99 20.32
N ARG A 12 -25.07 12.87 20.11
CA ARG A 12 -24.70 11.57 20.65
C ARG A 12 -24.74 10.53 19.54
N VAL A 13 -23.73 9.66 19.51
CA VAL A 13 -23.70 8.51 18.60
C VAL A 13 -24.34 7.32 19.29
N TYR A 14 -25.25 6.64 18.59
CA TYR A 14 -25.77 5.35 19.06
C TYR A 14 -24.69 4.29 18.87
N VAL A 15 -24.26 3.68 19.97
CA VAL A 15 -23.38 2.52 20.02
C VAL A 15 -24.26 1.29 20.26
N PRO A 16 -24.45 0.42 19.25
CA PRO A 16 -25.20 -0.82 19.44
C PRO A 16 -24.52 -1.70 20.51
N PRO A 17 -25.29 -2.47 21.31
CA PRO A 17 -24.74 -3.39 22.31
C PRO A 17 -23.84 -4.47 21.68
N ASP A 18 -24.17 -4.87 20.45
CA ASP A 18 -23.38 -5.76 19.62
C ASP A 18 -22.94 -4.97 18.37
N PRO A 19 -21.74 -4.37 18.39
CA PRO A 19 -21.24 -3.63 17.24
C PRO A 19 -21.01 -4.61 16.08
N VAL A 20 -21.68 -4.37 14.96
CA VAL A 20 -21.45 -5.14 13.73
C VAL A 20 -20.01 -4.88 13.27
N HIS A 21 -19.14 -5.85 13.54
CA HIS A 21 -17.82 -5.90 12.95
C HIS A 21 -17.98 -6.44 11.54
N TYR A 22 -17.86 -5.57 10.53
CA TYR A 22 -17.71 -5.99 9.13
C TYR A 22 -16.32 -6.60 8.90
N ASN A 23 -15.99 -7.66 9.64
CA ASN A 23 -14.80 -8.46 9.42
C ASN A 23 -15.16 -9.58 8.45
N ARG A 24 -15.20 -9.26 7.15
CA ARG A 24 -15.29 -10.30 6.13
C ARG A 24 -13.97 -11.07 6.18
N ALA A 25 -14.02 -12.33 6.61
CA ALA A 25 -12.90 -13.24 6.41
C ALA A 25 -12.62 -13.32 4.90
N ALA A 26 -11.41 -12.94 4.49
CA ALA A 26 -11.02 -13.05 3.10
C ALA A 26 -11.00 -14.55 2.71
N PRO A 27 -11.55 -14.93 1.54
CA PRO A 27 -11.31 -16.24 0.97
C PRO A 27 -9.80 -16.55 0.89
N PRO A 28 -9.38 -17.81 1.03
CA PRO A 28 -7.96 -18.19 1.01
C PRO A 28 -7.17 -17.66 -0.21
N ASP A 29 -7.81 -17.57 -1.37
CA ASP A 29 -7.21 -17.04 -2.59
C ASP A 29 -6.99 -15.52 -2.55
N GLU A 30 -7.92 -14.77 -1.95
CA GLU A 30 -7.76 -13.32 -1.72
C GLU A 30 -6.58 -13.08 -0.75
N ASP A 31 -6.43 -13.92 0.27
CA ASP A 31 -5.29 -13.87 1.21
C ASP A 31 -3.95 -14.17 0.55
N ARG A 32 -3.87 -15.20 -0.29
CA ARG A 32 -2.65 -15.53 -1.05
C ARG A 32 -2.26 -14.38 -1.98
N THR A 33 -3.24 -13.84 -2.71
CA THR A 33 -3.05 -12.70 -3.61
C THR A 33 -2.54 -11.49 -2.84
N ARG A 34 -3.20 -11.15 -1.73
CA ARG A 34 -2.81 -10.04 -0.84
C ARG A 34 -1.38 -10.19 -0.33
N ARG A 35 -1.00 -11.37 0.16
CA ARG A 35 0.38 -11.64 0.64
C ARG A 35 1.40 -11.45 -0.48
N ARG A 36 1.10 -11.95 -1.68
CA ARG A 36 2.01 -11.83 -2.82
C ARG A 36 2.14 -10.38 -3.30
N THR A 37 1.03 -9.64 -3.36
CA THR A 37 1.05 -8.21 -3.65
C THR A 37 1.87 -7.46 -2.59
N LEU A 38 1.71 -7.79 -1.30
CA LEU A 38 2.45 -7.17 -0.21
C LEU A 38 3.96 -7.35 -0.36
N GLU A 39 4.42 -8.58 -0.64
CA GLU A 39 5.84 -8.88 -0.86
C GLU A 39 6.43 -8.03 -2.00
N LEU A 40 5.72 -7.95 -3.14
CA LEU A 40 6.19 -7.20 -4.30
C LEU A 40 6.16 -5.69 -4.03
N VAL A 41 5.09 -5.18 -3.41
CA VAL A 41 4.97 -3.76 -3.05
C VAL A 41 6.07 -3.34 -2.08
N HIS A 42 6.43 -4.18 -1.10
CA HIS A 42 7.56 -3.92 -0.20
C HIS A 42 8.87 -3.70 -0.97
N ILE A 43 9.18 -4.57 -1.94
CA ILE A 43 10.40 -4.44 -2.75
C ILE A 43 10.39 -3.13 -3.54
N VAL A 44 9.25 -2.76 -4.12
CA VAL A 44 9.12 -1.50 -4.86
C VAL A 44 9.31 -0.29 -3.94
N LEU A 45 8.71 -0.30 -2.74
CA LEU A 45 8.85 0.78 -1.76
C LEU A 45 10.28 0.90 -1.22
N GLU A 46 10.94 -0.22 -0.90
CA GLU A 46 12.35 -0.23 -0.50
C GLU A 46 13.26 0.34 -1.60
N ALA A 47 12.99 -0.02 -2.86
CA ALA A 47 13.73 0.52 -4.00
C ALA A 47 13.47 2.03 -4.19
N ALA A 48 12.23 2.49 -4.01
CA ALA A 48 11.87 3.91 -4.06
C ALA A 48 12.51 4.73 -2.93
N ALA A 49 12.67 4.12 -1.76
CA ALA A 49 13.31 4.72 -0.58
C ALA A 49 14.85 4.63 -0.61
N GLY A 50 15.44 3.98 -1.62
CA GLY A 50 16.89 3.78 -1.73
C GLY A 50 17.46 2.75 -0.76
N LEU A 51 16.62 1.93 -0.11
CA LEU A 51 17.03 0.83 0.77
C LEU A 51 17.41 -0.43 -0.01
N ARG A 52 16.97 -0.52 -1.26
CA ARG A 52 17.22 -1.64 -2.16
C ARG A 52 17.71 -1.14 -3.53
N PRO A 53 18.65 -1.83 -4.19
CA PRO A 53 19.06 -1.49 -5.55
C PRO A 53 17.92 -1.60 -6.56
N LEU A 54 17.85 -0.67 -7.52
CA LEU A 54 16.84 -0.68 -8.60
C LEU A 54 16.94 -1.92 -9.50
N THR A 55 18.10 -2.59 -9.54
CA THR A 55 18.30 -3.84 -10.30
C THR A 55 17.44 -4.98 -9.77
N HIS A 56 16.96 -4.92 -8.52
CA HIS A 56 16.03 -5.93 -7.98
C HIS A 56 14.64 -5.86 -8.61
N LEU A 57 14.31 -4.74 -9.28
CA LEU A 57 13.11 -4.61 -10.09
C LEU A 57 13.29 -5.16 -11.52
N ASN A 58 14.49 -5.64 -11.88
CA ASN A 58 14.79 -6.19 -13.20
C ASN A 58 14.52 -7.70 -13.26
N ASN A 59 13.26 -8.10 -13.08
CA ASN A 59 12.80 -9.48 -13.25
C ASN A 59 11.33 -9.52 -13.65
N ASP A 60 10.86 -10.69 -14.06
CA ASP A 60 9.52 -10.89 -14.63
C ASP A 60 8.36 -10.60 -13.67
N ARG A 61 8.64 -10.38 -12.37
CA ARG A 61 7.61 -10.00 -11.38
C ARG A 61 7.28 -8.50 -11.41
N PHE A 62 8.03 -7.71 -12.18
CA PHE A 62 7.81 -6.27 -12.32
C PHE A 62 7.81 -5.88 -13.79
N SER A 63 6.75 -5.20 -14.23
CA SER A 63 6.73 -4.64 -15.56
C SER A 63 7.77 -3.52 -15.72
N ALA A 64 8.18 -3.27 -16.97
CA ALA A 64 9.03 -2.15 -17.30
C ALA A 64 8.46 -0.79 -16.84
N ALA A 65 7.12 -0.66 -16.77
CA ALA A 65 6.45 0.55 -16.31
C ALA A 65 6.71 0.84 -14.82
N VAL A 66 6.73 -0.20 -13.98
CA VAL A 66 7.08 -0.09 -12.55
C VAL A 66 8.51 0.45 -12.42
N MET A 67 9.46 -0.19 -13.09
CA MET A 67 10.86 0.23 -13.05
C MET A 67 11.05 1.67 -13.55
N LEU A 68 10.40 2.03 -14.66
CA LEU A 68 10.47 3.38 -15.22
C LEU A 68 9.96 4.42 -14.23
N HIS A 69 8.83 4.15 -13.58
CA HIS A 69 8.26 5.05 -12.59
C HIS A 69 9.18 5.24 -11.38
N ILE A 70 9.72 4.17 -10.81
CA ILE A 70 10.63 4.27 -9.66
C ILE A 70 11.95 4.95 -10.02
N ARG A 71 12.49 4.70 -11.22
CA ARG A 71 13.66 5.44 -11.73
C ARG A 71 13.39 6.93 -11.89
N ALA A 72 12.20 7.31 -12.34
CA ALA A 72 11.82 8.71 -12.43
C ALA A 72 11.65 9.34 -11.04
N TRP A 73 11.00 8.63 -10.12
CA TRP A 73 10.82 9.04 -8.73
C TRP A 73 12.15 9.30 -8.01
N SER A 74 13.12 8.39 -8.16
CA SER A 74 14.41 8.49 -7.47
C SER A 74 15.27 9.66 -7.96
N ARG A 75 15.18 10.03 -9.24
CA ARG A 75 15.93 11.17 -9.79
C ARG A 75 15.53 12.52 -9.19
N GLY A 76 14.28 12.67 -8.76
CA GLY A 76 13.79 13.90 -8.13
C GLY A 76 14.16 14.05 -6.65
N ARG A 77 14.90 13.09 -6.08
CA ARG A 77 15.17 13.02 -4.63
C ARG A 77 16.66 12.81 -4.36
N SER A 78 17.08 13.17 -3.15
CA SER A 78 18.41 12.82 -2.63
C SER A 78 18.60 11.32 -2.72
N GLN A 79 19.74 10.87 -3.24
CA GLN A 79 20.09 9.44 -3.35
C GLN A 79 20.35 8.77 -1.99
N ARG A 80 20.19 9.49 -0.89
CA ARG A 80 20.35 8.93 0.45
C ARG A 80 19.18 8.03 0.78
N ALA A 81 19.49 6.82 1.24
CA ALA A 81 18.50 5.90 1.77
C ALA A 81 17.69 6.57 2.88
N ILE A 82 16.36 6.49 2.78
CA ILE A 82 15.41 7.00 3.77
C ILE A 82 14.64 5.83 4.39
N GLY A 83 14.26 5.96 5.66
CA GLY A 83 13.43 4.94 6.32
C GLY A 83 12.12 4.76 5.57
N CYS A 84 11.67 3.51 5.42
CA CYS A 84 10.44 3.15 4.72
C CYS A 84 9.57 2.24 5.58
N GLN A 85 8.30 2.58 5.71
CA GLN A 85 7.31 1.77 6.44
C GLN A 85 6.01 1.71 5.65
N LEU A 86 5.54 0.50 5.35
CA LEU A 86 4.19 0.29 4.82
C LEU A 86 3.17 0.56 5.94
N LEU A 87 2.19 1.44 5.68
CA LEU A 87 1.16 1.80 6.65
C LEU A 87 -0.16 1.09 6.36
N SER A 88 -0.50 0.95 5.07
CA SER A 88 -1.71 0.24 4.65
C SER A 88 -1.54 -0.36 3.26
N LEU A 89 -2.22 -1.48 3.04
CA LEU A 89 -2.37 -2.11 1.74
C LEU A 89 -3.78 -2.70 1.63
N HIS A 90 -4.43 -2.39 0.53
CA HIS A 90 -5.74 -2.90 0.14
C HIS A 90 -5.61 -3.49 -1.25
N CYS A 91 -6.12 -4.71 -1.43
CA CYS A 91 -6.16 -5.38 -2.71
C CYS A 91 -7.62 -5.62 -3.07
N GLN A 92 -7.94 -5.49 -4.36
CA GLN A 92 -9.25 -5.77 -4.92
C GLN A 92 -9.19 -7.06 -5.75
N PRO A 93 -10.31 -7.79 -5.88
CA PRO A 93 -10.38 -8.97 -6.74
C PRO A 93 -10.05 -8.69 -8.22
N SER A 94 -10.17 -7.44 -8.67
CA SER A 94 -9.76 -6.99 -10.02
C SER A 94 -8.24 -7.05 -10.26
N GLY A 95 -7.46 -7.28 -9.20
CA GLY A 95 -5.99 -7.17 -9.21
C GLY A 95 -5.48 -5.77 -8.89
N GLU A 96 -6.36 -4.79 -8.72
CA GLU A 96 -5.96 -3.45 -8.29
C GLU A 96 -5.57 -3.44 -6.82
N TYR A 97 -4.57 -2.63 -6.48
CA TYR A 97 -4.18 -2.42 -5.09
C TYR A 97 -3.83 -0.96 -4.85
N PHE A 98 -4.01 -0.54 -3.61
CA PHE A 98 -3.70 0.82 -3.18
C PHE A 98 -3.36 0.84 -1.69
N GLY A 99 -2.67 1.88 -1.26
CA GLY A 99 -2.20 1.97 0.11
C GLY A 99 -1.43 3.24 0.40
N SER A 100 -0.79 3.23 1.57
CA SER A 100 0.09 4.32 1.97
C SER A 100 1.35 3.79 2.62
N ALA A 101 2.45 4.51 2.44
CA ALA A 101 3.74 4.25 3.05
C ALA A 101 4.32 5.54 3.62
N SER A 102 5.08 5.45 4.70
CA SER A 102 5.92 6.53 5.20
C SER A 102 7.33 6.36 4.64
N MET A 103 7.87 7.40 4.01
CA MET A 103 9.24 7.44 3.50
C MET A 103 9.93 8.72 3.95
N GLY A 104 11.00 8.59 4.73
CA GLY A 104 11.74 9.73 5.28
C GLY A 104 10.87 10.66 6.14
N GLY A 105 9.87 10.09 6.83
CA GLY A 105 8.91 10.84 7.66
C GLY A 105 7.71 11.42 6.91
N ASN A 106 7.72 11.40 5.57
CA ASN A 106 6.60 11.88 4.76
C ASN A 106 5.69 10.72 4.35
N ARG A 107 4.38 10.94 4.43
CA ARG A 107 3.38 9.97 3.99
C ARG A 107 3.16 10.09 2.48
N HIS A 108 3.23 8.96 1.81
CA HIS A 108 2.99 8.82 0.38
C HIS A 108 1.88 7.82 0.14
N ALA A 109 1.00 8.14 -0.82
CA ALA A 109 0.00 7.20 -1.29
C ALA A 109 0.59 6.42 -2.46
N PHE A 110 0.11 5.19 -2.66
CA PHE A 110 0.46 4.43 -3.85
C PHE A 110 -0.75 3.64 -4.36
N THR A 111 -0.68 3.32 -5.65
CA THR A 111 -1.67 2.50 -6.34
C THR A 111 -1.01 1.71 -7.46
N GLY A 112 -1.62 0.61 -7.87
CA GLY A 112 -1.14 -0.18 -8.99
C GLY A 112 -2.01 -1.39 -9.28
N ARG A 113 -1.50 -2.27 -10.14
CA ARG A 113 -2.18 -3.50 -10.55
C ARG A 113 -1.25 -4.70 -10.50
N TYR A 114 -1.79 -5.81 -10.02
CA TYR A 114 -1.21 -7.14 -9.96
C TYR A 114 -2.08 -8.08 -10.81
N ASP A 115 -1.50 -8.85 -11.71
CA ASP A 115 -2.25 -9.73 -12.62
C ASP A 115 -2.35 -11.19 -12.14
N GLY A 116 -1.73 -11.53 -11.01
CA GLY A 116 -1.62 -12.90 -10.52
C GLY A 116 -0.18 -13.42 -10.51
N GLU A 117 0.71 -12.81 -11.28
CA GLU A 117 2.13 -13.18 -11.37
C GLU A 117 3.07 -12.00 -11.14
N ALA A 118 2.74 -10.83 -11.70
CA ALA A 118 3.59 -9.65 -11.74
C ALA A 118 2.85 -8.35 -11.38
N LEU A 119 3.60 -7.37 -10.87
CA LEU A 119 3.12 -5.99 -10.80
C LEU A 119 3.18 -5.36 -12.19
N THR A 120 2.02 -5.17 -12.80
CA THR A 120 1.90 -4.58 -14.15
C THR A 120 1.96 -3.06 -14.11
N SER A 121 1.54 -2.45 -13.00
CA SER A 121 1.68 -1.02 -12.76
C SER A 121 1.93 -0.73 -11.28
N PHE A 122 2.62 0.39 -11.03
CA PHE A 122 2.83 0.95 -9.71
C PHE A 122 3.02 2.47 -9.86
N ARG A 123 2.30 3.24 -9.05
CA ARG A 123 2.41 4.70 -9.00
C ARG A 123 2.49 5.15 -7.55
N LEU A 124 3.48 5.98 -7.28
CA LEU A 124 3.72 6.66 -6.02
C LEU A 124 3.29 8.13 -6.17
N ILE A 125 2.60 8.63 -5.14
CA ILE A 125 2.00 9.97 -5.11
C ILE A 125 2.56 10.73 -3.91
#